data_AF-A0A7C1HJI9-F1
#
_entry.id   AF-A0A7C1HJI9-F1
#
_cell.length_a   1.000
_cell.length_b   1.000
_cell.length_c   1.000
_cell.angle_alpha   90.00
_cell.angle_beta   90.00
_cell.angle_gamma   90.00
#
_symmetry.space_group_name_H-M   'P 1'
#
loop_
_entity.id
_entity.type
_entity.pdbx_description
1 polymer ?
#
loop_
_entity_poly.entity_id
_entity_poly.type
_entity_poly.pdbx_seq_one_letter_code
_entity_poly.pdbx_strand_id
1 'polypeptide(L)'
;MVKNKAMADEGKFKIGVISDTHLDGFDGKLKSIVARHFHDVDMIFHAGDLVDLGVLDVFGPKEVKAVCGNMDSRQAREKLPEK
;
A
#
# COMPACT_ATOMS: atom_id res chain seq x y z
N MET A 1 29.63 13.60 -18.24
CA MET A 1 28.24 13.11 -18.30
C MET A 1 27.58 13.46 -16.98
N VAL A 2 26.70 14.46 -17.00
CA VAL A 2 26.12 15.05 -15.78
C VAL A 2 25.15 14.03 -15.18
N LYS A 3 25.44 13.54 -13.97
CA LYS A 3 24.47 12.78 -13.19
C LYS A 3 23.44 13.79 -12.66
N ASN A 4 22.31 13.93 -13.34
CA ASN A 4 21.13 14.58 -12.77
C ASN A 4 20.59 13.68 -11.65
N LYS A 5 21.12 13.86 -10.44
CA LYS A 5 20.44 13.42 -9.23
C LYS A 5 19.28 14.39 -9.06
N ALA A 6 18.05 13.93 -9.27
CA ALA A 6 16.87 14.69 -8.89
C ALA A 6 17.07 15.15 -7.44
N MET A 7 16.95 16.45 -7.19
CA MET A 7 17.04 16.98 -5.83
C MET A 7 15.94 16.31 -5.00
N ALA A 8 16.32 15.71 -3.89
CA ALA A 8 15.37 15.18 -2.94
C ALA A 8 14.50 16.36 -2.43
N ASP A 9 13.20 16.12 -2.31
CA ASP A 9 12.24 17.01 -1.64
C ASP A 9 12.55 16.97 -0.13
N GLU A 10 13.67 17.58 0.27
CA GLU A 10 14.20 17.49 1.62
C GLU A 10 13.29 18.27 2.58
N GLY A 11 12.35 17.54 3.21
CA GLY A 11 11.51 18.03 4.32
C GLY A 11 10.05 17.59 4.29
N LYS A 12 9.55 16.93 3.24
CA LYS A 12 8.14 16.51 3.16
C LYS A 12 7.99 15.01 3.33
N PHE A 13 7.22 14.62 4.34
CA PHE A 13 6.78 13.24 4.54
C PHE A 13 5.56 12.95 3.65
N LYS A 14 5.65 11.92 2.81
CA LYS A 14 4.61 11.52 1.86
C LYS A 14 3.91 10.25 2.32
N ILE A 15 2.58 10.34 2.43
CA ILE A 15 1.72 9.22 2.78
C ILE A 15 0.94 8.78 1.54
N GLY A 16 1.08 7.53 1.15
CA GLY A 16 0.23 6.89 0.16
C GLY A 16 -1.03 6.33 0.81
N VAL A 17 -2.19 6.48 0.16
CA VAL A 17 -3.46 5.92 0.64
C VAL A 17 -4.13 5.16 -0.50
N ILE A 18 -4.64 3.97 -0.19
CA ILE A 18 -5.40 3.12 -1.11
C ILE A 18 -6.52 2.41 -0.33
N SER A 19 -7.56 1.95 -1.01
CA SER A 19 -8.67 1.19 -0.42
C SER A 19 -9.30 0.29 -1.47
N ASP A 20 -10.22 -0.59 -1.06
CA ASP A 20 -11.15 -1.30 -1.95
C ASP A 20 -10.42 -2.05 -3.08
N THR A 21 -9.29 -2.68 -2.75
CA THR A 21 -8.54 -3.47 -3.74
C THR A 21 -9.29 -4.74 -4.11
N HIS A 22 -10.00 -5.37 -3.17
CA HIS A 22 -10.85 -6.55 -3.42
C HIS A 22 -10.12 -7.66 -4.20
N LEU A 23 -8.93 -8.07 -3.75
CA LEU A 23 -8.10 -9.08 -4.41
C LEU A 23 -7.75 -10.23 -3.47
N ASP A 24 -7.62 -11.43 -4.04
CA ASP A 24 -6.99 -12.57 -3.38
C ASP A 24 -5.48 -12.54 -3.70
N GLY A 25 -4.69 -11.86 -2.86
CA GLY A 25 -3.31 -11.48 -3.14
C GLY A 25 -3.20 -10.18 -3.96
N PHE A 26 -2.26 -10.10 -4.91
CA PHE A 26 -2.15 -8.95 -5.81
C PHE A 26 -1.90 -9.37 -7.25
N ASP A 27 -2.37 -8.55 -8.20
CA ASP A 27 -2.20 -8.78 -9.63
C ASP A 27 -1.16 -7.82 -10.26
N GLY A 28 -0.92 -8.00 -11.57
CA GLY A 28 0.01 -7.14 -12.32
C GLY A 28 -0.44 -5.68 -12.40
N LYS A 29 -1.75 -5.42 -12.31
CA LYS A 29 -2.31 -4.06 -12.36
C LYS A 29 -2.02 -3.33 -11.05
N LEU A 30 -2.32 -3.94 -9.91
CA LEU A 30 -2.01 -3.38 -8.59
C LEU A 30 -0.50 -3.17 -8.45
N LYS A 31 0.32 -4.16 -8.86
CA LYS A 31 1.78 -4.01 -8.87
C LYS A 31 2.26 -2.80 -9.68
N SER A 32 1.64 -2.55 -10.83
CA SER A 32 1.98 -1.39 -11.69
C SER A 32 1.55 -0.06 -11.07
N ILE A 33 0.38 -0.01 -10.42
CA ILE A 33 -0.11 1.17 -9.69
C ILE A 33 0.84 1.51 -8.54
N VAL A 34 1.24 0.50 -7.76
CA VAL A 34 2.15 0.67 -6.62
C VAL A 34 3.52 1.14 -7.07
N ALA A 35 4.09 0.51 -8.10
CA ALA A 35 5.38 0.93 -8.65
C ALA A 35 5.37 2.37 -9.20
N ARG A 36 4.23 2.85 -9.71
CA ARG A 36 4.11 4.20 -10.27
C ARG A 36 3.86 5.26 -9.21
N HIS A 37 2.93 5.01 -8.30
CA HIS A 37 2.38 6.03 -7.41
C HIS A 37 2.91 5.96 -5.98
N PHE A 38 3.49 4.83 -5.57
CA PHE A 38 3.98 4.60 -4.20
C PHE A 38 5.50 4.45 -4.17
N HIS A 39 6.22 4.82 -5.23
CA HIS A 39 7.68 4.65 -5.27
C HIS A 39 8.41 5.57 -4.29
N ASP A 40 7.93 6.80 -4.12
CA ASP A 40 8.52 7.87 -3.29
C ASP A 40 7.71 8.19 -2.02
N VAL A 41 6.79 7.32 -1.62
CA VAL A 41 6.06 7.46 -0.33
C VAL A 41 6.87 6.86 0.82
N ASP A 42 6.77 7.50 1.97
CA ASP A 42 7.43 7.11 3.21
C ASP A 42 6.60 6.09 4.01
N MET A 43 5.27 6.20 3.95
CA MET A 43 4.33 5.28 4.62
C MET A 43 3.05 5.10 3.78
N ILE A 44 2.39 3.96 3.95
CA ILE A 44 1.18 3.58 3.22
C ILE A 44 0.02 3.28 4.19
N PHE A 45 -1.18 3.74 3.86
CA PHE A 45 -2.42 3.27 4.47
C PHE A 45 -3.28 2.50 3.47
N HIS A 46 -3.75 1.32 3.87
CA HIS A 46 -4.86 0.63 3.20
C HIS A 46 -6.14 0.81 4.03
N ALA A 47 -7.14 1.53 3.51
CA ALA A 47 -8.36 1.88 4.25
C ALA A 47 -9.41 0.75 4.32
N GLY A 48 -8.94 -0.50 4.30
CA GLY A 48 -9.75 -1.72 4.29
C GLY A 48 -10.26 -2.14 2.91
N ASP A 49 -11.00 -3.25 2.93
CA ASP A 49 -11.60 -3.87 1.75
C ASP A 49 -10.49 -4.38 0.81
N LEU A 50 -9.57 -5.16 1.39
CA LEU A 50 -8.52 -5.89 0.72
C LEU A 50 -8.95 -7.31 0.32
N VAL A 51 -9.95 -7.89 0.98
CA VAL A 51 -10.37 -9.31 0.89
C VAL A 51 -9.33 -10.25 1.49
N ASP A 52 -8.10 -10.24 0.97
CA ASP A 52 -7.00 -11.08 1.45
C ASP A 52 -5.80 -10.26 1.94
N LEU A 53 -5.08 -10.79 2.94
CA LEU A 53 -3.90 -10.12 3.50
C LEU A 53 -2.71 -10.08 2.53
N GLY A 54 -2.64 -10.99 1.57
CA GLY A 54 -1.61 -11.04 0.54
C GLY A 54 -1.62 -9.82 -0.38
N VAL A 55 -2.70 -9.03 -0.40
CA VAL A 55 -2.71 -7.70 -1.04
C VAL A 55 -1.54 -6.85 -0.54
N LEU A 56 -1.24 -6.91 0.76
CA LEU A 56 -0.23 -6.05 1.39
C LEU A 56 1.20 -6.37 0.92
N ASP A 57 1.43 -7.58 0.41
CA ASP A 57 2.75 -8.01 -0.07
C ASP A 57 3.22 -7.21 -1.29
N VAL A 58 2.31 -6.58 -2.04
CA VAL A 58 2.65 -5.74 -3.20
C VAL A 58 3.51 -4.52 -2.82
N PHE A 59 3.40 -4.05 -1.56
CA PHE A 59 4.13 -2.89 -1.05
C PHE A 59 5.56 -3.22 -0.63
N GLY A 60 5.92 -4.51 -0.58
CA GLY A 60 7.24 -4.98 -0.23
C GLY A 60 7.67 -4.50 1.17
N PRO A 61 8.89 -3.95 1.34
CA PRO A 61 9.42 -3.60 2.66
C PRO A 61 8.90 -2.26 3.21
N LYS A 62 7.97 -1.58 2.52
CA LYS A 62 7.45 -0.27 2.96
C LYS A 62 6.60 -0.43 4.22
N GLU A 63 6.58 0.57 5.08
CA GLU A 63 5.68 0.58 6.24
C GLU A 63 4.23 0.74 5.76
N VAL A 64 3.39 -0.23 6.10
CA VAL A 64 1.95 -0.23 5.76
C VAL A 64 1.13 -0.31 7.05
N LYS A 65 0.14 0.57 7.18
CA LYS A 65 -0.95 0.47 8.15
C LYS A 65 -2.21 0.10 7.41
N ALA A 66 -2.96 -0.88 7.90
CA ALA A 66 -4.23 -1.27 7.31
C ALA A 66 -5.29 -1.42 8.40
N VAL A 67 -6.53 -1.13 8.04
CA VAL A 67 -7.71 -1.39 8.85
C VAL A 67 -8.57 -2.43 8.15
N CYS A 68 -9.41 -3.14 8.89
CA CYS A 68 -10.31 -4.12 8.33
C CYS A 68 -11.51 -3.47 7.62
N GLY A 69 -11.81 -3.93 6.41
CA GLY A 69 -12.99 -3.61 5.62
C GLY A 69 -14.19 -4.51 5.86
N ASN A 70 -15.28 -4.23 5.14
CA ASN A 70 -16.49 -5.02 5.16
C ASN A 70 -16.34 -6.36 4.44
N MET A 71 -15.57 -6.40 3.35
CA MET A 71 -15.38 -7.60 2.52
C MET A 71 -14.16 -8.43 2.92
N ASP A 72 -13.45 -8.02 3.96
CA ASP A 72 -12.22 -8.67 4.40
C ASP A 72 -12.48 -10.04 5.04
N SER A 73 -11.59 -10.98 4.71
CA SER A 73 -11.62 -12.34 5.21
C SER A 73 -11.52 -12.38 6.74
N ARG A 74 -11.93 -13.52 7.32
CA ARG A 74 -11.77 -13.76 8.77
C ARG A 74 -10.32 -13.55 9.22
N GLN A 75 -9.34 -13.98 8.41
CA GLN A 75 -7.94 -13.82 8.74
C GLN A 75 -7.52 -12.35 8.77
N ALA A 76 -8.01 -11.54 7.83
CA ALA A 76 -7.78 -10.10 7.84
C ALA A 76 -8.41 -9.44 9.07
N ARG A 77 -9.65 -9.81 9.42
CA ARG A 77 -10.36 -9.33 10.63
C ARG A 77 -9.62 -9.66 11.94
N GLU A 78 -8.98 -10.82 12.01
CA GLU A 78 -8.21 -11.23 13.20
C GLU A 78 -6.86 -10.50 13.33
N LYS A 79 -6.29 -9.99 12.23
CA LYS A 79 -4.97 -9.34 12.23
C LYS A 79 -5.01 -7.81 12.11
N LEU A 80 -6.08 -7.25 11.56
CA LEU A 80 -6.22 -5.81 11.32
C LEU A 80 -7.21 -5.21 12.32
N PRO A 81 -6.95 -3.99 12.82
CA PRO A 81 -7.91 -3.28 13.67
C PRO A 81 -9.21 -2.94 12.91
N GLU A 82 -10.30 -2.77 13.65
CA GLU A 82 -11.54 -2.18 13.11
C GLU A 82 -11.37 -0.67 12.83
N LYS A 83 -12.22 -0.14 11.93
CA LYS A 83 -12.19 1.26 11.46
C LYS A 83 -12.50 2.26 12.56
#